data_AF-A0A9E6CGG7-F1
#
_entry.id   AF-A0A9E6CGG7-F1
#
_cell.length_a   1.000
_cell.length_b   1.000
_cell.length_c   1.000
_cell.angle_alpha   90.00
_cell.angle_beta   90.00
_cell.angle_gamma   90.00
#
_symmetry.space_group_name_H-M   'P 1'
#
loop_
_entity.id
_entity.type
_entity.pdbx_description
1 polymer ?
#
loop_
_entity_poly.entity_id
_entity_poly.type
_entity_poly.pdbx_seq_one_letter_code
_entity_poly.pdbx_strand_id
1 'polypeptide(L)' 'MIGENIKKLRARLNVTQDDLAREFGVKYTTLSKIESGVVTKPTVYIIAKIAKVLSVSIEELIK' A
#
# COMPACT_ATOMS: atom_id res chain seq x y z
N MET A 1 2.21 10.20 -5.37
CA MET A 1 1.80 10.59 -4.00
C MET A 1 1.45 9.36 -3.15
N ILE A 2 0.20 8.86 -3.04
CA ILE A 2 -0.13 7.69 -2.20
C ILE A 2 0.68 6.43 -2.54
N GLY A 3 0.76 6.05 -3.82
CA GLY A 3 1.50 4.86 -4.25
C GLY A 3 2.99 4.91 -3.88
N GLU A 4 3.59 6.08 -3.96
CA GLU A 4 4.99 6.30 -3.59
C GLU A 4 5.19 6.23 -2.07
N ASN A 5 4.23 6.75 -1.29
CA ASN A 5 4.28 6.64 0.17
C ASN A 5 4.15 5.19 0.64
N ILE A 6 3.22 4.43 0.04
CA ILE A 6 3.10 2.99 0.28
C ILE A 6 4.44 2.30 0.01
N LYS A 7 5.05 2.59 -1.15
CA LYS A 7 6.36 2.03 -1.53
C LYS A 7 7.46 2.41 -0.53
N LYS A 8 7.51 3.67 -0.08
CA LYS A 8 8.49 4.16 0.90
C LYS A 8 8.32 3.50 2.26
N LEU A 9 7.11 3.43 2.78
CA LEU A 9 6.79 2.80 4.07
C LEU A 9 7.08 1.31 4.04
N ARG A 10 6.65 0.64 2.97
CA ARG A 10 6.94 -0.77 2.73
C ARG A 10 8.45 -1.04 2.71
N ALA A 11 9.23 -0.20 2.02
CA ALA A 11 10.69 -0.31 1.98
C ALA A 11 11.34 -0.08 3.36
N ARG A 12 10.82 0.87 4.17
CA ARG A 12 11.30 1.08 5.54
C ARG A 12 11.07 -0.13 6.45
N LEU A 13 9.98 -0.86 6.22
CA LEU A 13 9.63 -2.06 6.97
C LEU A 13 10.27 -3.34 6.42
N ASN A 14 11.09 -3.25 5.36
CA ASN A 14 11.68 -4.41 4.66
C ASN A 14 10.64 -5.45 4.18
N VAL A 15 9.44 -5.00 3.85
CA VAL A 15 8.36 -5.86 3.34
C VAL A 15 8.40 -5.86 1.81
N THR A 16 8.21 -7.00 1.15
CA THR A 16 8.10 -7.00 -0.33
C THR A 16 6.68 -6.69 -0.78
N GLN A 17 6.49 -6.32 -2.05
CA GLN A 17 5.14 -6.15 -2.60
C GLN A 17 4.33 -7.44 -2.50
N ASP A 18 4.99 -8.59 -2.65
CA ASP A 18 4.33 -9.88 -2.59
C ASP A 18 3.90 -10.22 -1.15
N ASP A 19 4.77 -9.98 -0.16
CA ASP A 19 4.42 -10.14 1.26
C ASP A 19 3.25 -9.24 1.64
N LEU A 20 3.32 -7.96 1.26
CA LEU A 20 2.26 -6.99 1.54
C LEU A 20 0.93 -7.40 0.87
N ALA A 21 0.99 -7.93 -0.37
CA ALA A 21 -0.21 -8.39 -1.08
C ALA A 21 -0.82 -9.64 -0.45
N ARG A 22 0.01 -10.61 -0.02
CA ARG A 22 -0.42 -11.82 0.68
C ARG A 22 -1.09 -11.47 2.02
N GLU A 23 -0.49 -10.59 2.79
CA GLU A 23 -0.99 -10.17 4.11
C GLU A 23 -2.28 -9.33 4.01
N PHE A 24 -2.37 -8.51 2.96
CA PHE A 24 -3.57 -7.73 2.63
C PHE A 24 -4.73 -8.59 2.08
N GLY A 25 -4.42 -9.75 1.50
CA GLY A 25 -5.37 -10.62 0.81
C GLY A 25 -5.84 -10.04 -0.53
N VAL A 26 -4.98 -9.27 -1.20
CA VAL A 26 -5.24 -8.78 -2.57
C VAL A 26 -4.28 -9.40 -3.55
N LYS A 27 -4.63 -9.29 -4.83
CA LYS A 27 -3.71 -9.63 -5.90
C LYS A 27 -2.51 -8.70 -5.85
N TYR A 28 -1.31 -9.27 -5.93
CA TYR A 28 -0.05 -8.56 -6.15
C TYR A 28 -0.18 -7.46 -7.23
N THR A 29 -0.89 -7.77 -8.32
CA THR A 29 -1.12 -6.84 -9.43
C THR A 29 -1.89 -5.59 -9.03
N THR A 30 -2.79 -5.67 -8.05
CA THR A 30 -3.51 -4.50 -7.52
C THR A 30 -2.55 -3.59 -6.75
N LEU A 31 -1.75 -4.14 -5.85
CA LEU A 31 -0.76 -3.38 -5.09
C LEU A 31 0.30 -2.77 -6.01
N SER A 32 0.80 -3.55 -6.97
CA SER A 32 1.78 -3.10 -7.96
C SER A 32 1.25 -1.92 -8.78
N LYS A 33 -0.02 -1.97 -9.22
CA LYS A 33 -0.67 -0.86 -9.93
C LYS A 33 -0.87 0.39 -9.07
N ILE A 34 -1.09 0.23 -7.76
CA ILE A 34 -1.20 1.36 -6.83
C ILE A 34 0.18 1.99 -6.63
N GLU A 35 1.20 1.19 -6.33
CA GLU A 35 2.58 1.68 -6.14
C GLU A 35 3.18 2.30 -7.40
N SER A 36 2.81 1.81 -8.59
CA SER A 36 3.26 2.36 -9.88
C SER A 36 2.45 3.57 -10.36
N GLY A 37 1.39 3.96 -9.65
CA GLY A 37 0.55 5.10 -10.01
C GLY A 37 -0.45 4.83 -11.14
N VAL A 38 -0.57 3.59 -11.62
CA VAL A 38 -1.63 3.19 -12.57
C VAL A 38 -3.01 3.32 -11.91
N VAL A 39 -3.12 2.95 -10.63
CA VAL A 39 -4.31 3.21 -9.80
C VAL A 39 -4.02 4.42 -8.93
N THR A 40 -4.58 5.56 -9.32
CA THR A 40 -4.38 6.84 -8.64
C THR A 40 -5.40 7.09 -7.52
N LYS A 41 -6.54 6.40 -7.56
CA LYS A 41 -7.64 6.53 -6.58
C LYS A 41 -8.03 5.16 -6.02
N PRO A 42 -7.19 4.54 -5.17
CA PRO A 42 -7.60 3.38 -4.40
C PRO A 42 -8.78 3.75 -3.48
N THR A 43 -9.67 2.79 -3.23
CA THR A 43 -10.79 3.01 -2.32
C THR A 43 -10.31 3.18 -0.88
N VAL A 44 -11.09 3.85 -0.04
CA VAL A 44 -10.80 4.00 1.40
C VAL A 44 -10.58 2.63 2.06
N TYR A 45 -11.31 1.60 1.63
CA TYR A 45 -11.11 0.23 2.09
C TYR A 45 -9.71 -0.31 1.82
N ILE A 46 -9.18 -0.10 0.61
CA ILE A 46 -7.81 -0.50 0.24
C ILE A 46 -6.79 0.27 1.07
N ILE A 47 -6.97 1.59 1.20
CA ILE A 47 -6.06 2.45 1.97
C ILE A 47 -6.03 2.03 3.44
N ALA A 48 -7.20 1.83 4.06
CA ALA A 48 -7.32 1.44 5.47
C ALA A 48 -6.67 0.07 5.75
N LYS A 49 -6.81 -0.89 4.83
CA LYS A 49 -6.16 -2.19 4.97
C LYS A 49 -4.64 -2.09 4.80
N ILE A 50 -4.14 -1.31 3.84
CA ILE A 50 -2.69 -1.09 3.69
C ILE A 50 -2.12 -0.41 4.94
N ALA A 51 -2.84 0.57 5.50
CA ALA A 51 -2.47 1.23 6.75
C ALA A 51 -2.33 0.23 7.90
N LYS A 52 -3.32 -0.67 8.01
CA LYS A 52 -3.34 -1.72 9.03
C LYS A 52 -2.14 -2.68 8.90
N VAL A 53 -1.82 -3.13 7.69
CA VAL A 53 -0.70 -4.07 7.48
C VAL A 53 0.64 -3.39 7.73
N LEU A 54 0.81 -2.17 7.25
CA LEU A 54 2.02 -1.39 7.48
C LEU A 54 2.10 -0.84 8.92
N SER A 55 1.08 -1.07 9.75
CA SER A 55 0.97 -0.54 11.13
C SER A 55 1.14 0.98 11.21
N VAL A 56 0.59 1.69 10.23
CA VAL A 56 0.63 3.15 10.10
C VAL A 56 -0.78 3.74 10.10
N SER A 57 -0.90 5.05 10.29
CA SER A 57 -2.16 5.75 10.11
C SER A 57 -2.49 5.95 8.63
N ILE A 58 -3.78 6.11 8.32
CA ILE A 58 -4.23 6.46 6.96
C ILE A 58 -3.65 7.83 6.54
N GLU A 59 -3.49 8.75 7.49
CA GLU A 59 -2.89 10.06 7.24
C GLU A 59 -1.45 9.95 6.77
N GLU A 60 -0.64 9.05 7.36
CA GLU A 60 0.74 8.80 6.91
C GLU A 60 0.82 8.25 5.48
N LEU A 61 -0.22 7.56 5.00
CA LEU A 61 -0.31 7.11 3.61
C LEU A 61 -0.66 8.24 2.64
N ILE A 62 -1.53 9.16 3.07
CA ILE A 62 -2.06 10.25 2.24
C ILE A 62 -1.08 11.43 2.14
N LYS A 63 -0.18 11.59 3.12
CA LYS A 63 0.73 12.72 3.29
C LYS A 63 1.83 12.79 2.22
#